data_AF-A0A952C4D8-F1
#
_entry.id   AF-A0A952C4D8-F1
#
_cell.length_a   1.000
_cell.length_b   1.000
_cell.length_c   1.000
_cell.angle_alpha   90.00
_cell.angle_beta   90.00
_cell.angle_gamma   90.00
#
_symmetry.space_group_name_H-M   'P 1'
#
loop_
_entity.id
_entity.type
_entity.pdbx_description
1 polymer ?
#
loop_
_entity_poly.entity_id
_entity_poly.type
_entity_poly.pdbx_seq_one_letter_code
_entity_poly.pdbx_strand_id
1 'polypeptide(L)'
;LFTVAQPAPEKPAEWNIVVDQDDNSELSQAHVIIEFRQSRSEYFPFALRQAQKQRGFAQLLDEDRHIVYRVPFRRNDMRRFWQLWQYVQSWSSTRVYCQGRELERWQIYPYSQYLR
;
A
#
# COMPACT_ATOMS: atom_id res chain seq x y z
N LEU A 1 -56.89 15.21 20.68
CA LEU A 1 -55.57 15.84 20.44
C LEU A 1 -54.52 14.93 21.06
N PHE A 2 -53.91 14.06 20.26
CA PHE A 2 -52.90 13.10 20.72
C PHE A 2 -51.52 13.72 20.56
N THR A 3 -50.80 13.91 21.67
CA THR A 3 -49.39 14.34 21.67
C THR A 3 -48.51 13.12 21.45
N VAL A 4 -47.82 13.08 20.32
CA VAL A 4 -46.83 12.05 19.99
C VAL A 4 -45.54 12.35 20.75
N ALA A 5 -45.12 11.44 21.64
CA ALA A 5 -43.83 11.50 22.28
C ALA A 5 -42.73 11.10 21.27
N GLN A 6 -41.77 12.00 21.03
CA GLN A 6 -40.56 11.68 20.27
C GLN A 6 -39.61 10.81 21.13
N PRO A 7 -39.08 9.68 20.63
CA PRO A 7 -38.01 8.98 21.33
C PRO A 7 -36.68 9.76 21.24
N ALA A 8 -35.91 9.68 22.31
CA ALA A 8 -34.63 10.37 22.51
C ALA A 8 -33.59 10.06 21.41
N PRO A 9 -32.63 10.96 21.13
CA PRO A 9 -31.63 10.74 20.10
C PRO A 9 -30.69 9.59 20.50
N GLU A 10 -30.71 8.55 19.68
CA GLU A 10 -29.79 7.42 19.75
C GLU A 10 -28.35 7.93 19.55
N LYS A 11 -27.47 7.61 20.51
CA LYS A 11 -26.04 7.96 20.45
C LYS A 11 -25.47 7.41 19.13
N PRO A 12 -24.79 8.22 18.30
CA PRO A 12 -24.18 7.71 17.09
C PRO A 12 -23.11 6.70 17.50
N ALA A 13 -23.21 5.49 16.94
CA ALA A 13 -22.26 4.42 17.12
C ALA A 13 -20.84 4.95 16.90
N GLU A 14 -20.05 4.96 17.97
CA GLU A 14 -18.60 5.11 17.88
C GLU A 14 -18.11 3.94 17.05
N TRP A 15 -17.73 4.23 15.80
CA TRP A 15 -17.01 3.29 14.97
C TRP A 15 -15.67 3.07 15.65
N ASN A 16 -15.55 1.96 16.37
CA ASN A 16 -14.26 1.37 16.73
C ASN A 16 -13.55 1.08 15.41
N ILE A 17 -12.78 2.05 14.94
CA ILE A 17 -11.74 1.80 13.94
C ILE A 17 -10.76 0.90 14.67
N VAL A 18 -10.88 -0.40 14.44
CA VAL A 18 -9.82 -1.34 14.72
C VAL A 18 -8.69 -0.95 13.78
N VAL A 19 -7.84 -0.02 14.23
CA VAL A 19 -6.56 0.22 13.58
C VAL A 19 -5.75 -1.02 13.92
N ASP A 20 -5.71 -1.94 12.97
CA ASP A 20 -4.98 -3.19 13.06
C ASP A 20 -3.52 -2.87 13.40
N GLN A 21 -3.16 -3.07 14.67
CA GLN A 21 -1.85 -2.69 15.22
C GLN A 21 -0.70 -3.52 14.59
N ASP A 22 -1.05 -4.59 13.86
CA ASP A 22 -0.15 -5.51 13.16
C ASP A 22 0.46 -4.88 11.88
N ASP A 23 -0.23 -3.95 11.22
CA ASP A 23 0.25 -3.30 9.99
C ASP A 23 1.57 -2.53 10.20
N ASN A 24 1.77 -2.00 11.42
CA ASN A 24 2.98 -1.26 11.74
C ASN A 24 4.22 -2.16 11.87
N SER A 25 4.04 -3.44 12.23
CA SER A 25 5.14 -4.39 12.41
C SER A 25 5.78 -4.78 11.07
N GLU A 26 4.97 -5.01 10.04
CA GLU A 26 5.46 -5.37 8.71
C GLU A 26 6.14 -4.20 8.00
N LEU A 27 5.59 -3.00 8.13
CA LEU A 27 6.21 -1.78 7.60
C LEU A 27 7.53 -1.46 8.31
N SER A 28 7.61 -1.67 9.62
CA SER A 28 8.85 -1.48 10.40
C SER A 28 9.95 -2.46 10.00
N GLN A 29 9.59 -3.64 9.49
CA GLN A 29 10.51 -4.67 9.00
C GLN A 29 10.75 -4.58 7.48
N ALA A 30 10.10 -3.64 6.80
CA ALA A 30 10.24 -3.45 5.37
C ALA A 30 11.64 -2.91 5.04
N HIS A 31 12.33 -3.61 4.14
CA HIS A 31 13.57 -3.13 3.54
C HIS A 31 13.26 -2.16 2.39
N VAL A 32 12.29 -2.55 1.55
CA VAL A 32 11.82 -1.77 0.41
C VAL A 32 10.30 -1.77 0.38
N ILE A 33 9.69 -0.66 -0.02
CA ILE A 33 8.24 -0.54 -0.22
C ILE A 33 8.01 -0.10 -1.66
N ILE A 34 7.11 -0.78 -2.37
CA ILE A 34 6.58 -0.31 -3.66
C ILE A 34 5.21 0.30 -3.40
N GLU A 35 4.98 1.49 -3.94
CA GLU A 35 3.65 2.05 -4.10
C GLU A 35 3.33 2.20 -5.58
N PHE A 36 2.11 1.84 -5.98
CA PHE A 36 1.61 2.10 -7.32
C PHE A 36 0.11 2.36 -7.28
N ARG A 37 -0.41 3.02 -8.32
CA ARG A 37 -1.85 3.30 -8.46
C ARG A 37 -2.45 2.44 -9.56
N GLN A 38 -3.77 2.59 -9.74
CA GLN A 38 -4.43 2.04 -10.92
C GLN A 38 -3.70 2.47 -12.20
N SER A 39 -3.46 1.50 -13.08
CA SER A 39 -2.78 1.70 -14.36
C SER A 39 -3.66 1.16 -15.49
N ARG A 40 -3.54 1.77 -16.68
CA ARG A 40 -4.20 1.29 -17.91
C ARG A 40 -3.48 0.11 -18.55
N SER A 41 -2.34 -0.30 -18.00
CA SER A 41 -1.58 -1.46 -18.46
C SER A 41 -2.41 -2.75 -18.33
N GLU A 42 -2.34 -3.61 -19.34
CA GLU A 42 -2.94 -4.96 -19.31
C GLU A 42 -2.36 -5.84 -18.19
N TYR A 43 -1.14 -5.55 -17.74
CA TYR A 43 -0.49 -6.25 -16.64
C TYR A 43 -0.99 -5.81 -15.27
N PHE A 44 -1.80 -4.76 -15.17
CA PHE A 44 -2.27 -4.22 -13.89
C PHE A 44 -2.99 -5.27 -13.02
N PRO A 45 -4.00 -6.03 -13.53
CA PRO A 45 -4.67 -7.05 -12.72
C PRO A 45 -3.74 -8.19 -12.30
N PHE A 46 -2.68 -8.46 -13.05
CA PHE A 46 -1.68 -9.46 -12.66
C PHE A 46 -0.79 -8.93 -11.54
N ALA A 47 -0.23 -7.73 -11.69
CA ALA A 47 0.61 -7.09 -10.68
C ALA A 47 -0.14 -6.89 -9.35
N LEU A 48 -1.40 -6.45 -9.41
CA LEU A 48 -2.24 -6.29 -8.22
C LEU A 48 -2.45 -7.63 -7.49
N ARG A 49 -2.71 -8.72 -8.22
CA ARG A 49 -2.82 -10.07 -7.63
C ARG A 49 -1.51 -10.55 -7.00
N GLN A 50 -0.35 -10.16 -7.53
CA GLN A 50 0.94 -10.49 -6.90
C GLN A 50 1.20 -9.65 -5.65
N ALA A 51 0.80 -8.37 -5.67
CA ALA A 51 0.88 -7.46 -4.55
C ALA A 51 0.02 -7.94 -3.37
N GLN A 52 -1.25 -8.32 -3.63
CA GLN A 52 -2.18 -8.82 -2.61
C GLN A 52 -1.73 -10.10 -1.88
N LYS A 53 -0.76 -10.84 -2.45
CA LYS A 53 -0.16 -12.03 -1.81
C LYS A 53 0.97 -11.67 -0.85
N GLN A 54 1.46 -10.43 -0.86
CA GLN A 54 2.52 -10.01 0.04
C GLN A 54 1.95 -9.72 1.42
N ARG A 55 2.74 -10.06 2.44
CA ARG A 55 2.43 -9.72 3.82
C ARG A 55 2.57 -8.20 3.99
N GLY A 56 1.62 -7.58 4.69
CA GLY A 56 1.58 -6.11 4.86
C GLY A 56 1.14 -5.36 3.60
N PHE A 57 0.56 -6.05 2.61
CA PHE A 57 -0.14 -5.37 1.52
C PHE A 57 -1.25 -4.49 2.07
N ALA A 58 -1.25 -3.22 1.68
CA ALA A 58 -2.26 -2.26 2.09
C ALA A 58 -2.81 -1.50 0.89
N GLN A 59 -4.10 -1.18 0.97
CA GLN A 59 -4.78 -0.29 0.03
C GLN A 59 -5.10 1.01 0.77
N LEU A 60 -4.49 2.09 0.34
CA LEU A 60 -4.58 3.41 0.96
C LEU A 60 -5.34 4.36 0.03
N LEU A 61 -5.99 5.36 0.62
CA LEU A 61 -6.55 6.48 -0.10
C LEU A 61 -5.62 7.68 0.12
N ASP A 62 -5.09 8.26 -0.95
CA ASP A 62 -4.28 9.49 -0.84
C ASP A 62 -5.15 10.75 -0.72
N GLU A 63 -4.50 11.89 -0.51
CA GLU A 63 -5.15 13.21 -0.35
C GLU A 63 -6.01 13.59 -1.57
N ASP A 64 -5.58 13.16 -2.76
CA ASP A 64 -6.27 13.38 -4.04
C ASP A 64 -7.36 12.32 -4.32
N ARG A 65 -7.71 11.49 -3.34
CA ARG A 65 -8.69 10.39 -3.44
C ARG A 65 -8.31 9.30 -4.45
N HIS A 66 -7.04 9.15 -4.78
CA HIS A 66 -6.55 8.02 -5.53
C HIS A 66 -6.27 6.83 -4.61
N ILE A 67 -6.61 5.64 -5.10
CA ILE A 67 -6.22 4.40 -4.47
C ILE A 67 -4.73 4.14 -4.72
N VAL A 68 -3.98 3.98 -3.64
CA VAL A 68 -2.56 3.60 -3.63
C VAL A 68 -2.43 2.19 -3.09
N TYR A 69 -1.79 1.32 -3.86
CA TYR A 69 -1.45 -0.03 -3.46
C TYR A 69 -0.03 -0.02 -2.90
N ARG A 70 0.11 -0.23 -1.59
CA ARG A 70 1.37 -0.27 -0.86
C ARG A 70 1.79 -1.71 -0.62
N VAL A 71 3.04 -2.03 -0.95
CA VAL A 71 3.57 -3.39 -0.88
C VAL A 71 4.96 -3.37 -0.22
N PRO A 72 5.06 -3.71 1.08
CA PRO A 72 6.34 -3.84 1.75
C PRO A 72 7.02 -5.17 1.37
N PHE A 73 8.35 -5.12 1.28
CA PHE A 73 9.22 -6.26 1.04
C PHE A 73 10.32 -6.28 2.08
N ARG A 74 10.49 -7.43 2.74
CA ARG A 74 11.62 -7.68 3.63
C ARG A 74 12.87 -7.98 2.81
N ARG A 75 14.05 -7.87 3.43
CA ARG A 75 15.34 -8.16 2.75
C ARG A 75 15.42 -9.58 2.17
N ASN A 76 14.75 -10.55 2.80
CA ASN A 76 14.69 -11.94 2.33
C ASN A 76 13.72 -12.14 1.15
N ASP A 77 12.82 -11.19 0.89
CA ASP A 77 11.78 -11.27 -0.14
C ASP A 77 12.12 -10.48 -1.41
N MET A 78 13.38 -10.05 -1.57
CA MET A 78 13.80 -9.24 -2.72
C MET A 78 13.54 -9.91 -4.07
N ARG A 79 13.49 -11.25 -4.15
CA ARG A 79 13.08 -11.95 -5.38
C ARG A 79 11.67 -11.57 -5.82
N ARG A 80 10.72 -11.46 -4.87
CA ARG A 80 9.33 -11.08 -5.14
C ARG A 80 9.21 -9.60 -5.49
N PHE A 81 10.03 -8.75 -4.86
CA PHE A 81 10.18 -7.35 -5.25
C PHE A 81 10.54 -7.23 -6.73
N TRP A 82 11.60 -7.93 -7.18
CA TRP A 82 12.04 -7.86 -8.57
C TRP A 82 10.98 -8.38 -9.55
N GLN A 83 10.25 -9.43 -9.18
CA GLN A 83 9.14 -9.94 -9.98
C GLN A 83 8.03 -8.89 -10.15
N LEU A 84 7.62 -8.21 -9.08
CA LEU A 84 6.62 -7.15 -9.17
C LEU A 84 7.15 -5.95 -9.95
N TRP A 85 8.40 -5.55 -9.69
CA TRP A 85 9.08 -4.43 -10.32
C TRP A 85 9.08 -4.52 -11.85
N GLN A 86 9.28 -5.71 -12.41
CA GLN A 86 9.26 -5.93 -13.87
C GLN A 86 7.99 -5.40 -14.54
N TYR A 87 6.84 -5.45 -13.86
CA TYR A 87 5.55 -5.00 -14.40
C TYR A 87 5.28 -3.52 -14.12
N VAL A 88 5.67 -3.04 -12.94
CA VAL A 88 5.26 -1.72 -12.45
C VAL A 88 6.28 -0.62 -12.75
N GLN A 89 7.54 -0.95 -13.05
CA GLN A 89 8.63 0.02 -13.23
C GLN A 89 8.36 1.11 -14.29
N SER A 90 7.56 0.79 -15.31
CA SER A 90 7.23 1.72 -16.39
C SER A 90 6.06 2.64 -16.07
N TRP A 91 5.29 2.37 -15.01
CA TRP A 91 4.08 3.13 -14.69
C TRP A 91 4.44 4.45 -14.02
N SER A 92 3.87 5.55 -14.50
CA SER A 92 4.14 6.91 -13.99
C SER A 92 3.81 7.09 -12.52
N SER A 93 2.84 6.31 -12.00
CA SER A 93 2.40 6.38 -10.61
C SER A 93 3.19 5.49 -9.64
N THR A 94 4.21 4.78 -10.12
CA THR A 94 5.00 3.88 -9.29
C THR A 94 6.11 4.64 -8.56
N ARG A 95 6.15 4.47 -7.25
CA ARG A 95 7.18 4.99 -6.34
C ARG A 95 7.79 3.84 -5.57
N VAL A 96 9.07 3.96 -5.24
CA VAL A 96 9.79 2.97 -4.44
C VAL A 96 10.47 3.68 -3.29
N TYR A 97 10.31 3.14 -2.08
CA TYR A 97 10.91 3.69 -0.89
C TYR A 97 11.85 2.67 -0.27
N CYS A 98 13.01 3.11 0.18
CA CYS A 98 13.97 2.29 0.92
C CYS A 98 14.41 3.09 2.14
N GLN A 99 14.25 2.51 3.34
CA GLN A 99 14.60 3.16 4.61
C GLN A 99 13.97 4.57 4.78
N GLY A 100 12.70 4.71 4.34
CA GLY A 100 11.97 5.98 4.42
C GLY A 100 12.35 7.03 3.37
N ARG A 101 13.25 6.73 2.43
CA ARG A 101 13.60 7.61 1.31
C ARG A 101 13.00 7.10 0.01
N GLU A 102 12.39 8.00 -0.77
CA GLU A 102 11.98 7.70 -2.14
C GLU A 102 13.22 7.54 -3.02
N LEU A 103 13.23 6.48 -3.82
CA LEU A 103 14.29 6.19 -4.78
C LEU A 103 13.86 6.58 -6.19
N GLU A 104 14.78 7.21 -6.91
CA GLU A 104 14.60 7.45 -8.33
C GLU A 104 14.80 6.16 -9.13
N ARG A 105 14.12 6.03 -10.28
CA ARG A 105 14.12 4.79 -11.07
C ARG A 105 15.52 4.27 -11.44
N TRP A 106 16.45 5.17 -11.76
CA TRP A 106 17.82 4.80 -12.12
C TRP A 106 18.63 4.24 -10.94
N GLN A 107 18.16 4.43 -9.70
CA GLN A 107 18.77 3.88 -8.48
C GLN A 107 18.33 2.44 -8.23
N ILE A 108 17.30 1.96 -8.93
CA ILE A 108 16.64 0.67 -8.70
C ILE A 108 17.16 -0.36 -9.70
N TYR A 109 18.28 -0.98 -9.35
CA TYR A 109 18.86 -2.10 -10.09
C TYR A 109 19.53 -3.09 -9.13
N PRO A 110 19.71 -4.36 -9.53
CA PRO A 110 20.35 -5.35 -8.69
C PRO A 110 21.72 -4.89 -8.19
N TYR A 111 22.00 -5.10 -6.90
CA TYR A 111 23.28 -4.73 -6.25
C TYR A 111 23.58 -3.24 -6.15
N SER A 112 22.62 -2.38 -6.50
CA SER A 112 22.67 -0.94 -6.28
C SER A 112 23.02 -0.61 -4.82
N GLN A 113 23.90 0.38 -4.63
CA GLN A 113 24.25 0.87 -3.29
C GLN A 113 23.04 1.44 -2.53
N TYR A 114 22.01 1.88 -3.25
CA TYR A 114 20.80 2.48 -2.68
C TYR A 114 19.83 1.44 -2.09
N LEU A 115 20.00 0.15 -2.45
CA LEU A 115 19.18 -0.96 -1.97
C LEU A 115 19.92 -1.85 -0.95
N ARG A 116 21.07 -1.39 -0.42
CA ARG A 116 21.91 -2.15 0.52
C ARG A 116 21.43 -2.12 1.96
#